data_AF-A0A3M1VLD5-F1
#
_entry.id   AF-A0A3M1VLD5-F1
#
_cell.length_a   1.000
_cell.length_b   1.000
_cell.length_c   1.000
_cell.angle_alpha   90.00
_cell.angle_beta   90.00
_cell.angle_gamma   90.00
#
_symmetry.space_group_name_H-M   'P 1'
#
loop_
_entity.id
_entity.type
_entity.pdbx_description
1 polymer ?
#
loop_
_entity_poly.entity_id
_entity_poly.type
_entity_poly.pdbx_seq_one_letter_code
_entity_poly.pdbx_strand_id
1 'polypeptide(L)'
;MEELRLIPQTVPGPHLANMLTGGQTPIVSCDALHEMGYKIAVDPIGSLQTAGAALRDWAVRWMRTGRADAAAGSMLGFDELKDVLGVEELLRFADELQSR
;
A
#
# COMPACT_ATOMS: atom_id res chain seq x y z
N MET A 1 16.04 14.75 -12.78
CA MET A 1 17.04 14.40 -11.74
C MET A 1 17.69 15.65 -11.16
N GLU A 2 18.15 16.59 -12.00
CA GLU A 2 18.67 17.88 -11.54
C GLU A 2 17.65 18.65 -10.68
N GLU A 3 16.43 18.86 -11.19
CA GLU A 3 15.35 19.53 -10.46
C GLU A 3 15.02 18.83 -9.13
N LEU A 4 14.95 17.49 -9.12
CA LEU A 4 14.68 16.69 -7.93
C LEU A 4 15.73 16.96 -6.83
N ARG A 5 17.00 17.17 -7.19
CA ARG A 5 18.04 17.53 -6.22
C ARG A 5 17.95 19.00 -5.78
N LEU A 6 17.60 19.89 -6.69
CA LEU A 6 17.66 21.34 -6.46
C LEU A 6 16.48 21.86 -5.63
N ILE A 7 15.29 21.27 -5.77
CA ILE A 7 14.07 21.74 -5.12
C ILE A 7 14.23 21.83 -3.58
N PRO A 8 14.65 20.77 -2.86
CA PRO A 8 14.76 20.87 -1.39
C PRO A 8 15.89 21.80 -0.92
N GLN A 9 16.81 22.18 -1.81
CA GLN A 9 17.94 23.07 -1.50
C GLN A 9 17.59 24.55 -1.68
N THR A 10 16.65 24.85 -2.58
CA THR A 10 16.35 26.23 -3.02
C THR A 10 14.98 26.71 -2.56
N VAL A 11 14.04 25.79 -2.31
CA VAL A 11 12.69 26.11 -1.84
C VAL A 11 12.65 25.94 -0.32
N PRO A 12 12.18 26.93 0.47
CA PRO A 12 12.05 26.78 1.92
C PRO A 12 10.92 25.82 2.32
N GLY A 13 11.14 25.02 3.37
CA GLY A 13 10.12 24.18 4.00
C GLY A 13 10.36 22.67 3.86
N PRO A 14 9.51 21.83 4.48
CA PRO A 14 9.57 20.38 4.30
C PRO A 14 9.05 20.00 2.91
N HIS A 15 9.77 19.11 2.23
CA HIS A 15 9.42 18.66 0.88
C HIS A 15 8.90 17.22 0.88
N LEU A 16 7.89 17.00 0.05
CA LEU A 16 7.31 15.70 -0.26
C LEU A 16 7.68 15.31 -1.69
N ALA A 17 8.16 14.09 -1.88
CA ALA A 17 8.44 13.52 -3.19
C ALA A 17 7.36 12.50 -3.57
N ASN A 18 6.75 12.70 -4.75
CA ASN A 18 5.75 11.79 -5.29
C ASN A 18 6.44 10.73 -6.17
N MET A 19 6.62 9.53 -5.64
CA MET A 19 7.30 8.39 -6.24
C MET A 19 6.26 7.43 -6.83
N LEU A 20 5.80 7.71 -8.05
CA LEU A 20 4.81 6.87 -8.75
C LEU A 20 5.39 6.25 -10.01
N THR A 21 5.18 4.95 -10.19
CA THR A 21 5.63 4.21 -11.38
C THR A 21 4.83 4.66 -12.61
N GLY A 22 5.53 4.97 -13.72
CA GLY A 22 4.92 5.45 -14.97
C GLY A 22 4.80 6.98 -15.09
N GLY A 23 5.31 7.73 -14.11
CA GLY A 23 5.41 9.19 -14.15
C GLY A 23 6.67 9.71 -14.84
N GLN A 24 6.86 11.03 -14.81
CA GLN A 24 8.05 11.70 -15.33
C GLN A 24 9.20 11.80 -14.30
N THR A 25 8.88 11.75 -13.02
CA THR A 25 9.87 11.80 -11.93
C THR A 25 10.68 10.50 -11.91
N PRO A 26 12.01 10.55 -11.98
CA PRO A 26 12.84 9.37 -11.81
C PRO A 26 12.62 8.74 -10.44
N ILE A 27 12.37 7.43 -10.41
CA ILE A 27 12.18 6.69 -9.17
C ILE A 27 13.53 6.47 -8.49
N VAL A 28 13.59 6.85 -7.21
CA VAL A 28 14.78 6.74 -6.36
C VAL A 28 14.37 6.22 -4.98
N SER A 29 15.33 5.72 -4.19
CA SER A 29 15.05 5.23 -2.84
C SER A 29 14.69 6.37 -1.88
N CYS A 30 14.00 6.02 -0.79
CA CYS A 30 13.77 6.95 0.31
C CYS A 30 15.09 7.51 0.88
N ASP A 31 16.14 6.69 0.94
CA ASP A 31 17.48 7.14 1.39
C ASP A 31 18.07 8.20 0.47
N ALA A 32 17.98 8.01 -0.85
CA ALA A 32 18.43 9.00 -1.83
C ALA A 32 17.61 10.30 -1.72
N LEU A 33 16.30 10.22 -1.51
CA LEU A 33 15.45 11.39 -1.28
C LEU A 33 15.82 12.12 0.03
N HIS A 34 16.13 11.35 1.07
CA HIS A 34 16.56 11.88 2.36
C HIS A 34 17.88 12.66 2.23
N GLU A 35 18.87 12.09 1.53
CA GLU A 35 20.13 12.74 1.20
C GLU A 35 19.94 14.03 0.39
N MET A 36 18.91 14.10 -0.46
CA MET A 36 18.57 15.29 -1.24
C MET A 36 17.85 16.37 -0.42
N GLY A 37 17.34 16.05 0.79
CA GLY A 37 16.65 16.99 1.67
C GLY A 37 15.13 16.81 1.78
N TYR A 38 14.54 15.83 1.10
CA TYR A 38 13.12 15.50 1.25
C TYR A 38 12.81 14.91 2.63
N LYS A 39 11.58 15.16 3.10
CA LYS A 39 11.09 14.69 4.41
C LYS A 39 9.99 13.65 4.29
N ILE A 40 9.29 13.61 3.16
CA ILE A 40 8.19 12.70 2.92
C ILE A 40 8.35 12.11 1.52
N ALA A 41 8.10 10.81 1.38
CA ALA A 41 7.93 10.15 0.09
C ALA A 41 6.55 9.48 0.07
N VAL A 42 5.87 9.52 -1.06
CA VAL A 42 4.58 8.85 -1.25
C VAL A 42 4.60 8.02 -2.52
N ASP A 43 4.01 6.82 -2.45
CA ASP A 43 3.57 6.06 -3.61
C ASP A 43 2.04 6.05 -3.60
N PRO A 44 1.39 7.03 -4.26
CA PRO A 44 -0.04 7.23 -4.13
C PRO A 44 -0.88 6.20 -4.89
N ILE A 45 -0.27 5.42 -5.79
CA ILE A 45 -1.01 4.50 -6.68
C ILE A 45 -0.55 3.05 -6.57
N GLY A 46 0.58 2.76 -5.92
CA GLY A 46 1.14 1.40 -5.84
C GLY A 46 0.19 0.40 -5.20
N SER A 47 -0.58 0.80 -4.18
CA SER A 47 -1.60 -0.05 -3.56
C SER A 47 -2.71 -0.43 -4.55
N LEU A 48 -3.21 0.54 -5.32
CA LEU A 48 -4.24 0.32 -6.33
C LEU A 48 -3.73 -0.52 -7.50
N GLN A 49 -2.52 -0.24 -7.99
CA GLN A 49 -1.88 -1.03 -9.06
C GLN A 49 -1.68 -2.49 -8.63
N THR A 50 -1.21 -2.70 -7.40
CA THR A 50 -0.99 -4.03 -6.83
C THR A 50 -2.31 -4.78 -6.64
N ALA A 51 -3.31 -4.12 -6.02
CA ALA A 51 -4.64 -4.69 -5.83
C ALA A 51 -5.30 -5.04 -7.17
N GLY A 52 -5.25 -4.15 -8.16
CA GLY A 52 -5.80 -4.39 -9.49
C GLY A 52 -5.16 -5.59 -10.18
N ALA A 53 -3.83 -5.76 -10.06
CA ALA A 53 -3.14 -6.91 -10.60
C ALA A 53 -3.56 -8.22 -9.91
N ALA A 54 -3.62 -8.24 -8.58
CA ALA A 54 -4.03 -9.40 -7.80
C ALA A 54 -5.49 -9.80 -8.06
N LEU A 55 -6.41 -8.83 -8.07
CA LEU A 55 -7.83 -9.04 -8.35
C LEU A 55 -8.05 -9.60 -9.76
N ARG A 56 -7.31 -9.09 -10.75
CA ARG A 56 -7.39 -9.60 -12.13
C ARG A 56 -6.93 -11.07 -12.21
N ASP A 57 -5.81 -11.41 -11.58
CA ASP A 57 -5.31 -12.80 -11.56
C ASP A 57 -6.29 -13.75 -10.86
N TRP A 58 -6.78 -13.36 -9.67
CA TRP A 58 -7.82 -14.10 -8.96
C TRP A 58 -9.07 -14.34 -9.82
N ALA A 59 -9.60 -13.29 -10.46
CA ALA A 59 -10.78 -13.37 -11.31
C ALA A 59 -10.57 -14.30 -12.50
N VAL A 60 -9.41 -14.22 -13.17
CA VAL A 60 -9.07 -15.12 -14.29
C VAL A 60 -9.03 -16.59 -13.84
N ARG A 61 -8.41 -16.87 -12.69
CA ARG A 61 -8.34 -18.24 -12.16
C ARG A 61 -9.73 -18.77 -11.81
N TRP A 62 -10.56 -17.97 -11.17
CA TRP A 62 -11.92 -18.36 -10.82
C TRP A 62 -12.76 -18.62 -12.08
N MET A 63 -12.77 -17.69 -13.03
CA MET A 63 -13.53 -17.85 -14.28
C MET A 63 -13.09 -19.07 -15.09
N ARG A 64 -11.79 -19.38 -15.13
CA ARG A 64 -11.25 -20.52 -15.88
C ARG A 64 -11.57 -21.87 -15.24
N THR A 65 -11.53 -21.94 -13.92
CA THR A 65 -11.61 -23.22 -13.18
C THR A 65 -12.98 -23.50 -12.58
N GLY A 66 -13.83 -22.47 -12.43
CA GLY A 66 -15.07 -22.54 -11.67
C GLY A 66 -14.87 -22.72 -10.16
N ARG A 67 -13.64 -22.62 -9.65
CA ARG A 67 -13.29 -22.95 -8.26
C ARG A 67 -12.82 -21.71 -7.49
N ALA A 68 -13.38 -21.53 -6.30
CA ALA A 68 -13.01 -20.43 -5.41
C ALA A 68 -11.62 -20.62 -4.76
N ASP A 69 -11.14 -21.86 -4.64
CA ASP A 69 -9.83 -22.19 -4.05
C ASP A 69 -8.66 -22.14 -5.05
N ALA A 70 -8.93 -21.85 -6.33
CA ALA A 70 -7.91 -21.80 -7.38
C ALA A 70 -6.84 -20.71 -7.16
N ALA A 71 -7.09 -19.75 -6.28
CA ALA A 71 -6.18 -18.67 -5.91
C ALA A 71 -5.80 -18.70 -4.42
N ALA A 72 -6.08 -19.79 -3.69
CA ALA A 72 -5.88 -19.86 -2.24
C ALA A 72 -4.44 -19.52 -1.81
N GLY A 73 -3.42 -19.92 -2.60
CA GLY A 73 -2.01 -19.61 -2.33
C GLY A 73 -1.61 -18.14 -2.51
N SER A 74 -2.52 -17.28 -2.97
CA SER A 74 -2.30 -15.83 -3.15
C SER A 74 -3.28 -14.98 -2.32
N MET A 75 -4.01 -15.60 -1.40
CA MET A 75 -5.00 -14.95 -0.55
C MET A 75 -4.54 -15.01 0.91
N LEU A 76 -4.93 -14.01 1.71
CA LEU A 76 -4.78 -14.08 3.16
C LEU A 76 -5.59 -15.25 3.71
N GLY A 77 -5.02 -15.93 4.71
CA GLY A 77 -5.76 -16.93 5.48
C GLY A 77 -6.94 -16.31 6.23
N PHE A 78 -7.89 -17.15 6.66
CA PHE A 78 -9.03 -16.65 7.44
C PHE A 78 -8.61 -16.05 8.78
N ASP A 79 -7.62 -16.64 9.44
CA ASP A 79 -7.07 -16.10 10.69
C ASP A 79 -6.31 -14.79 10.47
N GLU A 80 -5.43 -14.74 9.46
CA GLU A 80 -4.74 -13.49 9.09
C GLU A 80 -5.73 -12.36 8.76
N LEU A 81 -6.84 -12.67 8.10
CA LEU A 81 -7.87 -11.68 7.80
C LEU A 81 -8.55 -11.15 9.06
N LYS A 82 -8.82 -12.00 10.05
CA LYS A 82 -9.38 -11.56 11.35
C LYS A 82 -8.40 -10.65 12.09
N ASP A 83 -7.11 -10.97 12.04
CA ASP A 83 -6.05 -10.17 12.67
C ASP A 83 -5.94 -8.79 12.00
N VAL A 84 -5.93 -8.74 10.66
CA VAL A 84 -5.93 -7.48 9.90
C VAL A 84 -7.16 -6.62 10.23
N LEU A 85 -8.32 -7.24 10.45
CA LEU A 85 -9.56 -6.56 10.77
C LEU A 85 -9.70 -6.21 12.26
N GLY A 86 -8.81 -6.67 13.14
CA GLY A 86 -8.91 -6.46 14.59
C GLY A 86 -10.19 -7.06 15.19
N VAL A 87 -10.58 -8.25 14.73
CA VAL A 87 -11.86 -8.86 15.13
C VAL A 87 -11.91 -9.13 16.64
N GLU A 88 -10.80 -9.51 17.26
CA GLU A 88 -10.77 -9.78 18.69
C GLU A 88 -11.02 -8.52 19.52
N GLU A 89 -10.39 -7.40 19.15
CA GLU A 89 -10.59 -6.10 19.80
C GLU A 89 -12.03 -5.62 19.67
N LEU A 90 -12.63 -5.81 18.49
CA LEU A 90 -14.03 -5.46 18.24
C LEU A 90 -14.99 -6.30 19.10
N LEU A 91 -14.75 -7.59 19.24
CA LEU A 91 -15.57 -8.47 20.08
C LEU A 91 -15.44 -8.09 21.56
N ARG A 92 -14.21 -7.86 22.04
CA ARG A 92 -13.96 -7.41 23.41
C ARG A 92 -14.68 -6.10 23.72
N PHE A 93 -14.61 -5.13 22.80
CA PHE A 93 -15.32 -3.87 22.91
C PHE A 93 -16.84 -4.07 22.98
N ALA A 94 -17.40 -4.99 22.18
CA ALA A 94 -18.83 -5.30 22.20
C ALA A 94 -19.27 -5.92 23.54
N ASP A 95 -18.47 -6.83 24.10
CA ASP A 95 -18.75 -7.45 25.40
C ASP A 95 -18.74 -6.42 26.54
N GLU A 96 -17.78 -5.49 26.53
CA GLU A 96 -17.71 -4.40 27.51
C GLU A 96 -18.94 -3.50 27.47
N LEU A 97 -19.47 -3.18 26.29
CA LEU A 97 -20.69 -2.40 26.13
C LEU A 97 -21.93 -3.13 26.66
N GLN A 98 -22.00 -4.45 26.53
CA GLN A 98 -23.12 -5.26 27.02
C GLN A 98 -23.06 -5.49 28.54
N SER A 99 -21.88 -5.35 29.14
CA SER A 99 -21.67 -5.49 30.59
C SER A 99 -21.97 -4.22 31.41
N ARG A 100 -22.36 -3.11 30.74
CA ARG A 100 -22.75 -1.82 31.35
C ARG A 100 -24.26 -1.68 31.44
#